data_AF-A0A927IHA0-F1
#
_entry.id   AF-A0A927IHA0-F1
#
_cell.length_a   1.000
_cell.length_b   1.000
_cell.length_c   1.000
_cell.angle_alpha   90.00
_cell.angle_beta   90.00
_cell.angle_gamma   90.00
#
_symmetry.space_group_name_H-M   'P 1'
#
loop_
_entity.id
_entity.type
_entity.pdbx_description
1 polymer ?
#
loop_
_entity_poly.entity_id
_entity_poly.type
_entity_poly.pdbx_seq_one_letter_code
_entity_poly.pdbx_strand_id
1 'polypeptide(L)'
;MKKQKPFADGIIFGFGMSISLSISLFVLAFFVFPEVTERVLMQAEPPAYHIFEERYGHETFTNLSFERMFKQSSVVLLAEPEPNKTENQKVRISEILKKNPNTNFSLSEGDEYDRSHSKFITSADCDGALVFYVGNPPRQKASFYYTDGIIGYRDKIPLHQIKQFAKN
;
A
#
# COMPACT_ATOMS: atom_id res chain seq x y z
N MET A 1 49.80 7.85 59.63
CA MET A 1 49.02 8.72 58.72
C MET A 1 48.50 7.88 57.55
N LYS A 2 47.19 7.63 57.45
CA LYS A 2 46.60 6.88 56.31
C LYS A 2 46.01 7.89 55.31
N LYS A 3 46.74 8.21 54.24
CA LYS A 3 46.23 8.94 53.05
C LYS A 3 45.90 7.91 51.96
N GLN A 4 44.68 7.35 52.00
CA GLN A 4 44.13 6.51 50.92
C GLN A 4 42.79 7.04 50.36
N LYS A 5 42.42 8.28 50.71
CA LYS A 5 41.15 8.88 50.28
C LYS A 5 41.03 9.19 48.77
N PRO A 6 42.08 9.63 48.03
CA PRO A 6 41.85 10.17 46.68
C PRO A 6 41.48 9.10 45.64
N PHE A 7 41.82 7.83 45.88
CA PHE A 7 41.51 6.74 44.96
C PHE A 7 40.03 6.30 45.06
N ALA A 8 39.49 6.26 46.28
CA ALA A 8 38.08 5.91 46.50
C ALA A 8 37.14 6.97 45.90
N ASP A 9 37.49 8.25 46.03
CA ASP A 9 36.73 9.37 45.46
C ASP A 9 36.70 9.31 43.92
N GLY A 10 37.81 8.88 43.29
CA GLY A 10 37.88 8.68 41.84
C GLY A 10 36.99 7.54 41.32
N ILE A 11 36.87 6.44 42.08
CA ILE A 11 35.98 5.32 41.72
C ILE A 11 34.52 5.75 41.81
N ILE A 12 34.13 6.45 42.89
CA ILE A 12 32.76 6.92 43.09
C ILE A 12 32.36 7.90 41.97
N PHE A 13 33.27 8.79 41.57
CA PHE A 13 33.04 9.71 40.46
C PHE A 13 32.89 8.97 39.12
N GLY A 14 33.77 8.01 38.82
CA GLY A 14 33.71 7.22 37.59
C GLY A 14 32.43 6.39 37.45
N PHE A 15 31.97 5.77 38.53
CA PHE A 15 30.70 5.04 38.55
C PHE A 15 29.50 5.95 38.31
N GLY A 16 29.47 7.13 38.96
CA GLY A 16 28.40 8.11 38.74
C GLY A 16 28.32 8.57 37.29
N MET A 17 29.47 8.84 36.66
CA MET A 17 29.54 9.27 35.27
C MET A 17 29.08 8.16 34.29
N SER A 18 29.51 6.91 34.52
CA SER A 18 29.14 5.77 33.67
C SER A 18 27.65 5.46 33.75
N ILE A 19 27.06 5.50 34.95
CA ILE A 19 25.61 5.30 35.14
C ILE A 19 24.83 6.42 34.47
N SER A 20 25.24 7.68 34.66
CA SER A 20 24.58 8.83 34.03
C SER A 20 24.63 8.77 32.51
N LEU A 21 25.77 8.38 31.93
CA LEU A 21 25.92 8.23 30.48
C LEU A 21 25.03 7.11 29.94
N SER A 22 24.98 5.98 30.65
CA SER A 22 24.17 4.81 30.26
C SER A 22 22.67 5.12 30.30
N ILE A 23 22.20 5.83 31.33
CA ILE A 23 20.81 6.27 31.43
C ILE A 23 20.49 7.27 30.32
N SER A 24 21.38 8.24 30.05
CA SER A 24 21.17 9.23 28.98
C SER A 24 21.08 8.57 27.61
N LEU A 25 21.94 7.58 27.32
CA LEU A 25 21.89 6.84 26.06
C LEU A 25 20.63 5.97 25.97
N PHE A 26 20.19 5.37 27.07
CA PHE A 26 18.96 4.57 27.11
C PHE A 26 17.72 5.44 26.85
N VAL A 27 17.63 6.61 27.46
CA VAL A 27 16.54 7.57 27.22
C VAL A 27 16.55 8.04 25.76
N LEU A 28 17.71 8.41 25.23
CA LEU A 28 17.83 8.81 23.82
C LEU A 28 17.38 7.67 22.87
N ALA A 29 17.80 6.43 23.14
CA ALA A 29 17.37 5.28 22.36
C ALA A 29 15.85 5.07 22.47
N PHE A 30 15.27 5.13 23.66
CA PHE A 30 13.85 4.89 23.86
C PHE A 30 12.95 5.95 23.17
N PHE A 31 13.40 7.20 23.07
CA PHE A 31 12.64 8.27 22.41
C PHE A 31 12.90 8.36 20.89
N VAL A 32 14.09 7.99 20.40
CA VAL A 32 14.44 8.07 18.97
C VAL A 32 14.12 6.78 18.21
N PHE A 33 14.23 5.60 18.83
CA PHE A 33 13.95 4.33 18.16
C PHE A 33 12.50 4.10 17.71
N PRO A 34 11.43 4.55 18.40
CA PRO A 34 10.07 4.26 17.93
C PRO A 34 9.82 4.82 16.52
N GLU A 35 10.40 5.98 16.18
CA GLU A 35 10.24 6.59 14.86
C GLU A 35 11.02 5.86 13.74
N VAL A 36 12.16 5.24 14.06
CA VAL A 36 12.95 4.46 13.09
C VAL A 36 12.35 3.07 12.88
N THR A 37 11.81 2.46 13.95
CA THR A 37 11.27 1.10 13.89
C THR A 37 9.96 1.05 13.09
N GLU A 38 9.10 2.07 13.21
CA GLU A 38 7.91 2.18 12.36
C GLU A 38 8.27 2.34 10.87
N ARG A 39 9.27 3.16 10.54
CA ARG A 39 9.70 3.35 9.15
C ARG A 39 10.28 2.06 8.53
N VAL A 40 11.03 1.27 9.30
CA VAL A 40 11.63 0.01 8.83
C VAL A 40 10.57 -1.11 8.74
N LEU A 41 9.63 -1.18 9.69
CA LEU A 41 8.54 -2.16 9.63
C LEU A 41 7.53 -1.84 8.51
N MET A 42 7.33 -0.56 8.16
CA MET A 42 6.53 -0.17 7.00
C MET A 42 7.22 -0.45 5.65
N GLN A 43 8.55 -0.59 5.63
CA GLN A 43 9.31 -0.96 4.43
C GLN A 43 9.57 -2.47 4.29
N ALA A 44 9.27 -3.27 5.31
CA ALA A 44 9.32 -4.72 5.20
C ALA A 44 8.16 -5.19 4.33
N GLU A 45 8.37 -5.20 3.01
CA GLU A 45 7.45 -5.84 2.09
C GLU A 45 7.27 -7.32 2.49
N PRO A 46 6.03 -7.80 2.75
CA PRO A 46 5.78 -9.22 2.94
C PRO A 46 6.44 -10.07 1.85
N PRO A 47 6.99 -11.25 2.21
CA PRO A 47 7.75 -12.13 1.33
C PRO A 47 6.98 -12.66 0.10
N ALA A 48 5.71 -12.30 -0.06
CA ALA A 48 4.92 -12.59 -1.25
C ALA A 48 5.38 -11.82 -2.50
N TYR A 49 6.22 -10.78 -2.38
CA TYR A 49 6.67 -9.98 -3.53
C TYR A 49 7.59 -10.77 -4.48
N HIS A 50 8.45 -11.65 -3.95
CA HIS A 50 9.39 -12.41 -4.78
C HIS A 50 8.73 -13.53 -5.61
N ILE A 51 7.55 -14.02 -5.21
CA ILE A 51 6.84 -15.08 -5.95
C ILE A 51 6.30 -14.54 -7.29
N PHE A 52 6.07 -13.24 -7.41
CA PHE A 52 5.56 -12.63 -8.65
C PHE A 52 6.66 -12.32 -9.68
N GLU A 53 7.82 -11.85 -9.24
CA GLU A 53 8.92 -11.55 -10.17
C GLU A 53 9.59 -12.81 -10.73
N GLU A 54 9.66 -13.90 -9.96
CA GLU A 54 10.28 -15.15 -10.44
C GLU A 54 9.44 -15.89 -11.49
N ARG A 55 8.10 -15.71 -11.50
CA ARG A 55 7.22 -16.50 -12.36
C ARG A 55 6.92 -15.87 -13.73
N TYR A 56 7.15 -14.57 -13.87
CA TYR A 56 6.87 -13.81 -15.10
C TYR A 56 8.02 -12.82 -15.33
N GLY A 57 9.08 -13.29 -15.97
CA GLY A 57 10.31 -12.51 -16.17
C GLY A 57 10.03 -11.12 -16.73
N HIS A 58 10.57 -10.09 -16.08
CA HIS A 58 10.72 -8.68 -16.49
C HIS A 58 9.55 -7.92 -17.17
N GLU A 59 8.40 -8.52 -17.46
CA GLU A 59 7.24 -7.81 -18.00
C GLU A 59 6.44 -7.17 -16.86
N THR A 60 6.47 -5.84 -16.79
CA THR A 60 5.60 -5.07 -15.90
C THR A 60 4.14 -5.44 -16.13
N PHE A 61 3.34 -5.61 -15.08
CA PHE A 61 1.91 -5.98 -15.16
C PHE A 61 1.10 -5.10 -16.14
N THR A 62 1.48 -3.83 -16.29
CA THR A 62 0.90 -2.85 -17.21
C THR A 62 1.32 -3.01 -18.68
N ASN A 63 2.15 -3.99 -19.02
CA ASN A 63 2.52 -4.33 -20.40
C ASN A 63 1.71 -5.53 -20.92
N LEU A 64 1.00 -6.22 -20.04
CA LEU A 64 0.16 -7.36 -20.41
C LEU A 64 -1.08 -6.89 -21.18
N SER A 65 -1.65 -7.78 -21.99
CA SER A 65 -2.97 -7.56 -22.56
C SER A 65 -4.03 -7.53 -21.46
N PHE A 66 -5.13 -6.79 -21.66
CA PHE A 66 -6.20 -6.70 -20.66
C PHE A 66 -6.75 -8.05 -20.24
N GLU A 67 -6.92 -8.98 -21.18
CA GLU A 67 -7.36 -10.34 -20.88
C GLU A 67 -6.40 -11.05 -19.92
N ARG A 68 -5.08 -10.90 -20.12
CA ARG A 68 -4.06 -11.46 -19.23
C ARG A 68 -4.06 -10.76 -17.88
N MET A 69 -4.18 -9.44 -17.84
CA MET A 69 -4.31 -8.68 -16.59
C MET A 69 -5.52 -9.17 -15.78
N PHE A 70 -6.68 -9.30 -16.42
CA PHE A 70 -7.91 -9.78 -15.81
C PHE A 70 -7.78 -11.21 -15.29
N LYS A 71 -7.20 -12.11 -16.08
CA LYS A 71 -6.93 -13.51 -15.69
C LYS A 71 -5.98 -13.60 -14.49
N GLN A 72 -4.90 -12.83 -14.47
CA GLN A 72 -3.89 -12.86 -13.43
C GLN A 72 -4.30 -12.14 -12.14
N SER A 73 -5.28 -11.24 -12.21
CA SER A 73 -5.75 -10.50 -11.05
C SER A 73 -6.49 -11.39 -10.08
N SER A 74 -6.23 -11.19 -8.78
CA SER A 74 -6.97 -11.82 -7.70
C SER A 74 -8.26 -11.07 -7.39
N VAL A 75 -8.26 -9.74 -7.56
CA VAL A 75 -9.46 -8.89 -7.48
C VAL A 75 -9.44 -7.87 -8.61
N VAL A 76 -10.59 -7.64 -9.23
CA VAL A 76 -10.82 -6.55 -10.18
C VAL A 76 -12.08 -5.82 -9.75
N LEU A 77 -12.01 -4.50 -9.62
CA LEU A 77 -13.14 -3.68 -9.19
C LEU A 77 -13.28 -2.40 -10.03
N LEU A 78 -14.48 -1.86 -10.00
CA LEU A 78 -14.82 -0.54 -10.51
C LEU A 78 -15.01 0.42 -9.34
N ALA A 79 -14.40 1.59 -9.47
CA ALA A 79 -14.48 2.66 -8.50
C ALA A 79 -15.01 3.90 -9.20
N GLU A 80 -16.09 4.48 -8.68
CA GLU A 80 -16.78 5.63 -9.25
C GLU A 80 -16.86 6.77 -8.23
N PRO A 81 -16.78 8.02 -8.69
CA PRO A 81 -16.99 9.17 -7.83
C PRO A 81 -18.45 9.21 -7.36
N GLU A 82 -18.66 9.54 -6.09
CA GLU A 82 -19.99 9.71 -5.52
C GLU A 82 -20.72 10.88 -6.25
N PRO A 83 -22.01 10.75 -6.58
CA PRO A 83 -22.74 11.72 -7.40
C PRO A 83 -22.89 13.12 -6.77
N ASN A 84 -22.46 13.31 -5.52
CA ASN A 84 -22.47 14.61 -4.85
C ASN A 84 -21.21 15.42 -5.21
N LYS A 85 -21.39 16.38 -6.10
CA LYS A 85 -20.38 17.34 -6.61
C LYS A 85 -19.89 18.33 -5.54
N THR A 86 -19.23 17.83 -4.50
CA THR A 86 -18.46 18.65 -3.56
C THR A 86 -16.97 18.53 -3.86
N GLU A 87 -16.19 19.58 -3.55
CA GLU A 87 -14.73 19.65 -3.77
C GLU A 87 -13.94 18.46 -3.20
N ASN A 88 -14.53 17.73 -2.25
CA ASN A 88 -14.03 16.46 -1.74
C ASN A 88 -14.85 15.28 -2.27
N GLN A 89 -14.84 15.03 -3.57
CA GLN A 89 -15.63 13.96 -4.19
C GLN A 89 -15.13 12.56 -3.79
N LYS A 90 -15.86 11.91 -2.88
CA LYS A 90 -15.54 10.55 -2.41
C LYS A 90 -15.63 9.59 -3.57
N VAL A 91 -14.79 8.57 -3.56
CA VAL A 91 -14.83 7.49 -4.55
C VAL A 91 -15.37 6.27 -3.83
N ARG A 92 -16.30 5.55 -4.45
CA ARG A 92 -16.85 4.31 -3.90
C ARG A 92 -16.64 3.17 -4.87
N ILE A 93 -16.56 1.96 -4.34
CA ILE A 93 -16.55 0.75 -5.15
C ILE A 93 -17.95 0.57 -5.72
N SER A 94 -18.12 0.76 -7.03
CA SER A 94 -19.41 0.60 -7.69
C SER A 94 -19.73 -0.87 -7.95
N GLU A 95 -18.71 -1.66 -8.32
CA GLU A 95 -18.88 -3.07 -8.70
C GLU A 95 -17.58 -3.86 -8.47
N ILE A 96 -17.68 -5.09 -7.95
CA ILE A 96 -16.54 -6.02 -7.91
C ILE A 96 -16.68 -7.01 -9.06
N LEU A 97 -15.93 -6.77 -10.13
CA LEU A 97 -15.96 -7.58 -11.35
C LEU A 97 -15.34 -8.97 -11.16
N LYS A 98 -14.35 -9.11 -10.29
CA LYS A 98 -13.70 -10.39 -10.02
C LYS A 98 -13.19 -10.42 -8.59
N LYS A 99 -13.40 -11.54 -7.90
CA LYS A 99 -12.75 -11.86 -6.62
C LYS A 99 -12.48 -13.35 -6.54
N ASN A 100 -11.20 -13.74 -6.45
CA ASN A 100 -10.85 -15.13 -6.23
C ASN A 100 -11.31 -15.57 -4.81
N PRO A 101 -11.87 -16.79 -4.66
CA PRO A 101 -12.51 -17.23 -3.41
C PRO A 101 -11.56 -17.31 -2.21
N ASN A 102 -10.26 -17.51 -2.46
CA ASN A 102 -9.24 -17.63 -1.43
C ASN A 102 -8.45 -16.32 -1.17
N THR A 103 -8.92 -15.19 -1.70
CA THR A 103 -8.23 -13.90 -1.55
C THR A 103 -8.79 -13.11 -0.36
N ASN A 104 -7.90 -12.71 0.55
CA ASN A 104 -8.23 -11.88 1.70
C ASN A 104 -8.44 -10.40 1.27
N PHE A 105 -9.60 -10.14 0.68
CA PHE A 105 -10.03 -8.80 0.26
C PHE A 105 -11.24 -8.36 1.08
N SER A 106 -11.06 -7.34 1.91
CA SER A 106 -12.04 -6.87 2.89
C SER A 106 -13.02 -5.84 2.35
N LEU A 107 -12.75 -5.21 1.20
CA LEU A 107 -13.62 -4.19 0.63
C LEU A 107 -14.81 -4.83 -0.11
N SER A 108 -15.95 -4.15 -0.03
CA SER A 108 -17.24 -4.54 -0.60
C SER A 108 -17.79 -3.44 -1.52
N GLU A 109 -18.79 -3.78 -2.32
CA GLU A 109 -19.53 -2.78 -3.10
C GLU A 109 -20.18 -1.74 -2.18
N GLY A 110 -20.07 -0.47 -2.55
CA GLY A 110 -20.54 0.68 -1.76
C GLY A 110 -19.52 1.23 -0.75
N ASP A 111 -18.46 0.47 -0.44
CA ASP A 111 -17.39 0.94 0.45
C ASP A 111 -16.63 2.11 -0.17
N GLU A 112 -16.10 2.98 0.69
CA GLU A 112 -15.25 4.09 0.27
C GLU A 112 -13.91 3.54 -0.24
N TYR A 113 -13.57 3.90 -1.47
CA TYR A 113 -12.29 3.61 -2.07
C TYR A 113 -11.29 4.70 -1.65
N ASP A 114 -10.30 4.33 -0.84
CA ASP A 114 -9.32 5.29 -0.32
C ASP A 114 -8.53 5.97 -1.46
N ARG A 115 -8.67 7.29 -1.54
CA ARG A 115 -8.03 8.15 -2.54
C ARG A 115 -6.51 8.22 -2.41
N SER A 116 -5.94 7.81 -1.27
CA SER A 116 -4.48 7.81 -1.06
C SER A 116 -3.75 6.98 -2.14
N HIS A 117 -4.44 6.02 -2.76
CA HIS A 117 -3.91 5.19 -3.84
C HIS A 117 -4.31 5.66 -5.26
N SER A 118 -5.10 6.72 -5.39
CA SER A 118 -5.58 7.21 -6.67
C SER A 118 -5.66 8.73 -6.70
N LYS A 119 -4.52 9.39 -6.93
CA LYS A 119 -4.45 10.85 -7.12
C LYS A 119 -5.28 11.37 -8.31
N PHE A 120 -5.85 10.52 -9.17
CA PHE A 120 -6.46 10.97 -10.42
C PHE A 120 -7.91 10.52 -10.68
N ILE A 121 -8.63 9.89 -9.72
CA ILE A 121 -10.09 9.67 -9.88
C ILE A 121 -10.89 10.99 -9.67
N THR A 122 -10.22 12.05 -9.20
CA THR A 122 -10.85 13.34 -8.90
C THR A 122 -10.80 14.35 -10.06
N SER A 123 -10.32 13.97 -11.25
CA SER A 123 -10.51 14.84 -12.42
C SER A 123 -11.98 14.79 -12.84
N ALA A 124 -12.61 15.95 -12.98
CA ALA A 124 -14.02 16.10 -13.36
C ALA A 124 -14.39 15.44 -14.71
N ASP A 125 -13.40 14.98 -15.47
CA ASP A 125 -13.54 14.44 -16.83
C ASP A 125 -13.49 12.90 -16.89
N CYS A 126 -13.51 12.20 -15.74
CA CYS A 126 -13.55 10.74 -15.71
C CYS A 126 -14.82 10.21 -15.02
N ASP A 127 -15.42 9.17 -15.61
CA ASP A 127 -16.61 8.52 -15.04
C ASP A 127 -16.23 7.58 -13.89
N GLY A 128 -15.00 7.05 -13.90
CA GLY A 128 -14.51 6.16 -12.87
C GLY A 128 -13.16 5.53 -13.22
N ALA A 129 -12.78 4.52 -12.44
CA ALA A 129 -11.57 3.74 -12.65
C ALA A 129 -11.78 2.24 -12.49
N LEU A 130 -11.11 1.48 -13.34
CA LEU A 130 -10.95 0.03 -13.25
C LEU A 130 -9.64 -0.28 -12.53
N VAL A 131 -9.72 -0.99 -11.41
CA VAL A 131 -8.57 -1.26 -10.53
C VAL A 131 -8.28 -2.75 -10.48
N PHE A 132 -7.00 -3.10 -10.64
CA PHE A 132 -6.50 -4.46 -10.64
C PHE A 132 -5.65 -4.73 -9.41
N TYR A 133 -6.02 -5.76 -8.66
CA TYR A 133 -5.26 -6.27 -7.54
C TYR A 133 -4.75 -7.68 -7.81
N VAL A 134 -3.56 -7.95 -7.29
CA VAL A 134 -2.84 -9.20 -7.51
C VAL A 134 -2.30 -9.73 -6.19
N GLY A 135 -2.35 -11.05 -6.01
CA GLY A 135 -1.83 -11.75 -4.83
C GLY A 135 -2.84 -11.94 -3.69
N ASN A 136 -2.33 -12.45 -2.56
CA ASN A 136 -3.05 -12.63 -1.30
C ASN A 136 -2.06 -12.41 -0.13
N PRO A 137 -2.18 -11.33 0.67
CA PRO A 137 -3.18 -10.27 0.56
C PRO A 137 -3.07 -9.51 -0.78
N PRO A 138 -4.21 -9.07 -1.34
CA PRO A 138 -4.25 -8.39 -2.64
C PRO A 138 -3.57 -7.03 -2.58
N ARG A 139 -2.72 -6.74 -3.55
CA ARG A 139 -2.06 -5.44 -3.73
C ARG A 139 -2.43 -4.84 -5.07
N GLN A 140 -2.72 -3.54 -5.10
CA GLN A 140 -3.00 -2.83 -6.34
C GLN A 140 -1.77 -2.88 -7.26
N LYS A 141 -1.98 -3.27 -8.52
CA LYS A 141 -0.93 -3.34 -9.55
C LYS A 141 -1.18 -2.40 -10.73
N ALA A 142 -2.44 -2.12 -11.04
CA ALA A 142 -2.79 -1.16 -12.07
C ALA A 142 -4.16 -0.52 -11.78
N SER A 143 -4.34 0.68 -12.31
CA SER A 143 -5.62 1.38 -12.34
C SER A 143 -5.73 2.14 -13.66
N PHE A 144 -6.87 2.02 -14.33
CA PHE A 144 -7.14 2.75 -15.57
C PHE A 144 -8.45 3.50 -15.47
N TYR A 145 -8.46 4.76 -15.91
CA TYR A 145 -9.67 5.56 -15.96
C TYR A 145 -10.55 5.13 -17.13
N TYR A 146 -11.85 5.34 -17.00
CA TYR A 146 -12.76 5.29 -18.13
C TYR A 146 -13.63 6.53 -18.19
N THR A 147 -13.97 6.91 -19.42
CA THR A 147 -14.89 8.00 -19.76
C THR A 147 -15.77 7.54 -20.92
N ASP A 148 -17.05 7.82 -20.86
CA ASP A 148 -18.08 7.36 -21.80
C ASP A 148 -18.06 5.84 -21.99
N GLY A 149 -17.74 5.10 -20.92
CA GLY A 149 -17.61 3.65 -20.95
C GLY A 149 -16.42 3.13 -21.76
N ILE A 150 -15.41 3.95 -22.05
CA ILE A 150 -14.18 3.57 -22.75
C ILE A 150 -13.00 3.68 -21.78
N ILE A 151 -12.24 2.60 -21.61
CA ILE A 151 -11.06 2.56 -20.75
C ILE A 151 -9.88 3.20 -21.48
N GLY A 152 -9.28 4.20 -20.83
CA GLY A 152 -8.08 4.91 -21.26
C GLY A 152 -6.82 4.07 -21.01
N TYR A 153 -6.60 3.07 -21.84
CA TYR A 153 -5.35 2.32 -21.95
C TYR A 153 -5.02 2.14 -23.43
N ARG A 154 -3.78 1.74 -23.74
CA ARG A 154 -3.15 1.66 -25.09
C ARG A 154 -4.14 1.45 -26.25
N ASP A 155 -5.04 0.49 -26.08
CA ASP A 155 -6.18 0.27 -26.96
C ASP A 155 -7.46 0.75 -26.27
N LYS A 156 -8.24 1.62 -26.94
CA LYS A 156 -9.54 2.12 -26.46
C LYS A 156 -10.51 0.95 -26.29
N ILE A 157 -10.57 0.37 -25.10
CA ILE A 157 -11.37 -0.81 -24.83
C ILE A 157 -12.69 -0.42 -24.18
N PRO A 158 -13.83 -0.84 -24.74
CA PRO A 158 -15.12 -0.62 -24.11
C PRO A 158 -15.24 -1.38 -22.78
N LEU A 159 -15.71 -0.70 -21.74
CA LEU A 159 -15.93 -1.26 -20.41
C LEU A 159 -16.85 -2.49 -20.44
N HIS A 160 -17.85 -2.51 -21.34
CA HIS A 160 -18.75 -3.65 -21.47
C HIS A 160 -18.03 -4.94 -21.84
N GLN A 161 -16.93 -4.88 -22.59
CA GLN A 161 -16.12 -6.06 -22.93
C GLN A 161 -15.42 -6.61 -21.69
N ILE A 162 -14.94 -5.72 -20.81
CA ILE A 162 -14.35 -6.15 -19.54
C ILE A 162 -15.39 -6.81 -18.64
N LYS A 163 -16.60 -6.26 -18.56
CA LYS A 163 -17.71 -6.88 -17.82
C LYS A 163 -18.12 -8.24 -18.38
N GLN A 164 -17.87 -8.53 -19.66
CA GLN A 164 -18.10 -9.87 -20.21
C GLN A 164 -17.08 -10.88 -19.71
N PHE A 165 -15.80 -10.49 -19.53
CA PHE A 165 -14.80 -11.37 -18.93
C PHE A 165 -15.12 -11.75 -17.48
N ALA A 166 -15.85 -10.89 -16.76
CA ALA A 166 -16.29 -11.14 -15.39
C ALA A 166 -17.44 -12.15 -15.28
N LYS A 167 -18.25 -12.31 -16.33
CA LYS A 167 -19.43 -13.19 -16.34
C LYS A 167 -19.12 -14.63 -16.77
N ASN A 168 -17.90 -14.87 -17.27
CA ASN A 168 -17.41 -16.17 -17.72
C ASN A 168 -16.45 -16.77 -16.69
#